data_AF-A0A218ZTE8-F1
#
_entry.id   AF-A0A218ZTE8-F1
#
_cell.length_a   1.000
_cell.length_b   1.000
_cell.length_c   1.000
_cell.angle_alpha   90.00
_cell.angle_beta   90.00
_cell.angle_gamma   90.00
#
_symmetry.space_group_name_H-M   'P 1'
#
loop_
_entity.id
_entity.type
_entity.pdbx_description
1 polymer ?
#
loop_
_entity_poly.entity_id
_entity_poly.type
_entity_poly.pdbx_seq_one_letter_code
_entity_poly.pdbx_strand_id
1 'polypeptide(L)'
;MNYRMFLGIIEREYTNKVASIMSRLEAPGFFGRKKEEDNLGKSIQAYKEWFMGMLRTETVSGPDNVELRSVDFIGHAALTKEAIPPYRPLYPLLVKALDLFTDQELEQMFGSAFVTGFRNLVGKKARK
;
A
#
# COMPACT_ATOMS: atom_id res chain seq x y z
N MET A 1 -16.73 -4.31 7.66
CA MET A 1 -16.25 -5.34 6.70
C MET A 1 -15.16 -6.19 7.35
N ASN A 2 -15.07 -7.51 7.12
CA ASN A 2 -14.02 -8.34 7.72
C ASN A 2 -12.61 -7.93 7.23
N TYR A 3 -11.62 -7.89 8.14
CA TYR A 3 -10.27 -7.42 7.85
C TYR A 3 -9.55 -8.15 6.71
N ARG A 4 -9.76 -9.47 6.55
CA ARG A 4 -9.14 -10.24 5.46
C ARG A 4 -9.72 -9.83 4.12
N MET A 5 -11.03 -9.62 4.07
CA MET A 5 -11.73 -9.16 2.87
C MET A 5 -11.27 -7.75 2.48
N PHE A 6 -11.13 -6.87 3.47
CA PHE A 6 -10.67 -5.52 3.24
C PHE A 6 -9.25 -5.46 2.66
N LEU A 7 -8.30 -6.20 3.26
CA LEU A 7 -6.94 -6.33 2.71
C LEU A 7 -6.96 -6.92 1.30
N GLY A 8 -7.75 -7.97 1.07
CA GLY A 8 -7.87 -8.61 -0.25
C GLY A 8 -8.38 -7.65 -1.34
N ILE A 9 -9.27 -6.71 -1.00
CA ILE A 9 -9.75 -5.68 -1.93
C ILE A 9 -8.60 -4.71 -2.29
N ILE A 10 -7.86 -4.23 -1.28
CA ILE A 10 -6.72 -3.33 -1.47
C ILE A 10 -5.65 -3.96 -2.36
N GLU A 11 -5.24 -5.19 -2.04
CA GLU A 11 -4.20 -5.89 -2.80
C GLU A 11 -4.62 -6.19 -4.23
N ARG A 12 -5.91 -6.52 -4.43
CA ARG A 12 -6.47 -6.73 -5.76
C ARG A 12 -6.48 -5.45 -6.58
N GLU A 13 -6.93 -4.34 -6.02
CA GLU A 13 -6.97 -3.05 -6.72
C GLU A 13 -5.57 -2.55 -7.07
N TYR A 14 -4.60 -2.72 -6.17
CA TYR A 14 -3.19 -2.43 -6.47
C TYR A 14 -2.69 -3.29 -7.63
N THR A 15 -3.00 -4.59 -7.62
CA THR A 15 -2.56 -5.52 -8.67
C THR A 15 -3.15 -5.15 -10.02
N ASN A 16 -4.45 -4.86 -10.05
CA ASN A 16 -5.20 -4.53 -11.26
C ASN A 16 -4.76 -3.21 -11.88
N LYS A 17 -4.60 -2.16 -11.05
CA LYS A 17 -4.32 -0.81 -11.54
C LYS A 17 -2.83 -0.60 -11.80
N VAL A 18 -1.95 -1.12 -10.95
CA VAL A 18 -0.53 -0.72 -10.91
C VAL A 18 0.42 -1.87 -11.21
N ALA A 19 0.36 -2.97 -10.45
CA ALA A 19 1.40 -4.00 -10.52
C ALA A 19 1.52 -4.64 -11.91
N SER A 20 0.40 -4.82 -12.61
CA SER A 20 0.37 -5.35 -13.98
C SER A 20 1.10 -4.46 -15.00
N ILE A 21 1.06 -3.13 -14.82
CA ILE A 21 1.73 -2.18 -15.72
C ILE A 21 3.23 -2.14 -15.40
N MET A 22 3.59 -2.08 -14.11
CA MET A 22 4.99 -2.13 -13.67
C MET A 22 5.71 -3.39 -14.18
N SER A 23 5.07 -4.56 -14.05
CA SER A 23 5.63 -5.84 -14.52
C SER A 23 5.92 -5.82 -16.03
N ARG A 24 5.05 -5.19 -16.84
CA ARG A 24 5.27 -5.04 -18.29
C ARG A 24 6.43 -4.10 -18.61
N LEU A 25 6.63 -3.04 -17.83
CA LEU A 25 7.74 -2.09 -18.01
C LEU A 25 9.10 -2.69 -17.63
N GLU A 26 9.12 -3.56 -16.63
CA GLU A 26 10.31 -4.31 -16.20
C GLU A 26 10.68 -5.46 -17.16
N ALA A 27 9.78 -5.86 -18.05
CA ALA A 27 10.01 -6.94 -19.00
C ALA A 27 11.12 -6.59 -20.02
N PRO A 28 12.14 -7.45 -20.19
CA PRO A 28 13.19 -7.24 -21.19
C PRO A 28 12.59 -7.18 -22.60
N GLY A 29 12.98 -6.17 -23.39
CA GLY A 29 12.54 -6.03 -24.79
C GLY A 29 11.13 -5.45 -24.97
N PHE A 30 10.51 -4.86 -23.93
CA PHE A 30 9.21 -4.21 -24.07
C PHE A 30 9.29 -2.96 -24.96
N PHE A 31 8.67 -3.04 -26.13
CA PHE A 31 8.48 -1.90 -27.04
C PHE A 31 7.23 -1.12 -26.64
N GLY A 32 7.36 0.19 -26.40
CA GLY A 32 6.24 1.04 -25.97
C GLY A 32 6.37 1.65 -24.56
N ARG A 33 7.57 1.61 -23.95
CA ARG A 33 7.84 2.14 -22.60
C ARG A 33 7.22 3.49 -22.31
N LYS A 34 7.42 4.49 -23.18
CA LYS A 34 6.91 5.85 -22.95
C LYS A 34 5.39 5.91 -22.76
N LYS A 35 4.62 5.20 -23.59
CA LYS A 35 3.16 5.16 -23.49
C LYS A 35 2.70 4.45 -22.21
N GLU A 36 3.39 3.38 -21.81
CA GLU A 36 3.06 2.68 -20.57
C GLU A 36 3.53 3.39 -19.31
N GLU A 37 4.59 4.19 -19.36
CA GLU A 37 4.98 5.09 -18.27
C GLU A 37 3.90 6.15 -18.02
N ASP A 38 3.34 6.75 -19.07
CA ASP A 38 2.23 7.69 -18.95
C ASP A 38 0.97 7.02 -18.39
N ASN A 39 0.67 5.79 -18.83
CA ASN A 39 -0.44 5.00 -18.29
C ASN A 39 -0.21 4.62 -16.83
N LEU A 40 1.04 4.28 -16.46
CA LEU A 40 1.41 3.95 -15.09
C LEU A 40 1.17 5.15 -14.16
N GLY A 41 1.60 6.35 -14.56
CA GLY A 41 1.37 7.57 -13.78
C GLY A 41 -0.11 7.81 -13.50
N LYS A 42 -0.97 7.69 -14.53
CA LYS A 42 -2.42 7.82 -14.38
C LYS A 42 -3.03 6.74 -13.49
N SER A 43 -2.60 5.49 -13.66
CA SER A 43 -3.08 4.38 -12.83
C SER A 43 -2.67 4.49 -11.37
N ILE A 44 -1.44 4.96 -11.09
CA ILE A 44 -0.98 5.22 -9.72
C ILE A 44 -1.86 6.30 -9.11
N GLN A 45 -2.09 7.41 -9.80
CA GLN A 45 -2.95 8.49 -9.30
C GLN A 45 -4.38 7.99 -9.00
N ALA A 46 -4.98 7.27 -9.93
CA ALA A 46 -6.32 6.69 -9.75
C ALA A 46 -6.39 5.68 -8.58
N TYR A 47 -5.32 4.91 -8.36
CA TYR A 47 -5.22 4.02 -7.21
C TYR A 47 -5.12 4.80 -5.90
N LYS A 48 -4.31 5.87 -5.83
CA LYS A 48 -4.18 6.71 -4.64
C LYS A 48 -5.50 7.34 -4.24
N GLU A 49 -6.21 7.93 -5.19
CA GLU A 49 -7.52 8.55 -4.95
C GLU A 49 -8.54 7.55 -4.42
N TRP A 50 -8.62 6.37 -5.06
CA TRP A 50 -9.47 5.28 -4.61
C TRP A 50 -9.11 4.83 -3.18
N PHE A 51 -7.83 4.59 -2.92
CA PHE A 51 -7.34 4.11 -1.63
C PHE A 51 -7.62 5.11 -0.50
N MET A 52 -7.34 6.41 -0.74
CA MET A 52 -7.67 7.47 0.21
C MET A 52 -9.18 7.59 0.46
N GLY A 53 -10.01 7.41 -0.58
CA GLY A 53 -11.46 7.36 -0.45
C GLY A 53 -11.89 6.23 0.48
N MET A 54 -11.41 5.01 0.24
CA MET A 54 -11.70 3.83 1.04
C MET A 54 -11.28 3.99 2.51
N LEU A 55 -10.09 4.53 2.78
CA LEU A 55 -9.62 4.73 4.16
C LEU A 55 -10.49 5.68 4.98
N ARG A 56 -11.16 6.63 4.31
CA ARG A 56 -12.03 7.63 4.96
C ARG A 56 -13.41 7.11 5.28
N THR A 57 -13.95 6.20 4.46
CA THR A 57 -15.36 5.79 4.53
C THR A 57 -15.57 4.45 5.23
N GLU A 58 -14.56 3.59 5.26
CA GLU A 58 -14.73 2.21 5.70
C GLU A 58 -14.36 2.00 7.17
N THR A 59 -15.09 1.10 7.82
CA THR A 59 -14.70 0.46 9.09
C THR A 59 -14.42 -1.02 8.89
N VAL A 60 -13.41 -1.49 9.62
CA VAL A 60 -12.91 -2.86 9.51
C VAL A 60 -13.21 -3.59 10.81
N SER A 61 -13.83 -4.75 10.69
CA SER A 61 -14.06 -5.66 11.80
C SER A 61 -12.83 -6.57 11.93
N GLY A 62 -12.13 -6.45 13.05
CA GLY A 62 -10.97 -7.28 13.40
C GLY A 62 -11.34 -8.73 13.71
N PRO A 63 -10.34 -9.57 14.06
CA PRO A 63 -10.54 -10.98 14.38
C PRO A 63 -11.57 -11.23 15.50
N ASP A 64 -11.63 -10.32 16.48
CA ASP A 64 -12.52 -10.42 17.64
C ASP A 64 -13.83 -9.61 17.46
N ASN A 65 -14.21 -9.31 16.21
CA ASN A 65 -15.33 -8.44 15.84
C ASN A 65 -15.27 -7.00 16.41
N VAL A 66 -14.09 -6.58 16.89
CA VAL A 66 -13.85 -5.18 17.25
C VAL A 66 -13.83 -4.34 15.98
N GLU A 67 -14.64 -3.29 15.94
CA GLU A 67 -14.62 -2.33 14.85
C GLU A 67 -13.47 -1.33 15.02
N LEU A 68 -12.67 -1.22 13.96
CA LEU A 68 -11.52 -0.34 13.88
C LEU A 68 -11.70 0.57 12.67
N ARG A 69 -11.19 1.80 12.76
CA ARG A 69 -11.10 2.65 11.57
C ARG A 69 -10.12 2.01 10.59
N SER A 70 -10.46 2.03 9.31
CA SER A 70 -9.61 1.44 8.25
C SER A 70 -8.19 2.00 8.27
N VAL A 71 -8.04 3.30 8.55
CA VAL A 71 -6.73 3.96 8.66
C VAL A 71 -5.85 3.36 9.76
N ASP A 72 -6.41 3.10 10.94
CA ASP A 72 -5.66 2.54 12.08
C ASP A 72 -5.27 1.09 11.78
N PHE A 73 -6.22 0.32 11.23
CA PHE A 73 -5.99 -1.06 10.84
C PHE A 73 -4.88 -1.18 9.78
N ILE A 74 -4.93 -0.36 8.73
CA ILE A 74 -3.92 -0.39 7.66
C ILE A 74 -2.55 0.06 8.15
N GLY A 75 -2.50 1.12 8.97
CA GLY A 75 -1.25 1.56 9.58
C GLY A 75 -0.60 0.44 10.41
N HIS A 76 -1.40 -0.27 11.22
CA HIS A 76 -0.91 -1.42 11.98
C HIS A 76 -0.48 -2.59 11.08
N ALA A 77 -1.33 -2.97 10.13
CA ALA A 77 -1.08 -4.09 9.22
C ALA A 77 0.21 -3.89 8.41
N ALA A 78 0.45 -2.68 7.91
CA ALA A 78 1.63 -2.35 7.11
C ALA A 78 2.96 -2.48 7.87
N LEU A 79 2.95 -2.28 9.20
CA LEU A 79 4.13 -2.40 10.06
C LEU A 79 4.28 -3.79 10.69
N THR A 80 3.25 -4.63 10.59
CA THR A 80 3.26 -5.96 11.18
C THR A 80 4.21 -6.88 10.42
N LYS A 81 5.02 -7.62 11.17
CA LYS A 81 6.00 -8.59 10.64
C LYS A 81 5.61 -10.00 11.03
N GLU A 82 6.13 -10.97 10.28
CA GLU A 82 6.14 -12.37 10.67
C GLU A 82 6.78 -12.53 12.06
N ALA A 83 6.21 -13.41 12.89
CA ALA A 83 6.72 -13.66 14.24
C ALA A 83 8.04 -14.46 14.26
N ILE A 84 8.40 -15.08 13.14
CA ILE A 84 9.55 -15.97 12.99
C ILE A 84 10.54 -15.31 12.01
N PRO A 85 11.87 -15.40 12.25
CA PRO A 85 12.87 -14.99 11.27
C PRO A 85 12.59 -15.59 9.89
N PRO A 86 12.69 -14.82 8.78
CA PRO A 86 13.39 -13.54 8.65
C PRO A 86 12.58 -12.25 8.96
N TYR A 87 11.53 -12.28 9.78
CA TYR A 87 10.77 -11.09 10.23
C TYR A 87 10.31 -10.17 9.07
N ARG A 88 9.83 -10.78 7.99
CA ARG A 88 9.36 -10.05 6.82
C ARG A 88 8.01 -9.38 7.08
N PRO A 89 7.62 -8.35 6.31
CA PRO A 89 6.27 -7.80 6.40
C PRO A 89 5.23 -8.89 6.20
N LEU A 90 4.22 -8.94 7.08
CA LEU A 90 3.15 -9.92 7.01
C LEU A 90 2.28 -9.73 5.74
N TYR A 91 2.13 -8.47 5.29
CA TYR A 91 1.35 -8.09 4.12
C TYR A 91 2.23 -7.35 3.10
N PRO A 92 3.03 -8.06 2.29
CA PRO A 92 4.02 -7.43 1.41
C PRO A 92 3.39 -6.63 0.26
N LEU A 93 2.21 -7.01 -0.24
CA LEU A 93 1.52 -6.26 -1.30
C LEU A 93 0.97 -4.93 -0.77
N LEU A 94 0.44 -4.92 0.47
CA LEU A 94 0.08 -3.68 1.14
C LEU A 94 1.26 -2.72 1.26
N VAL A 95 2.44 -3.24 1.64
CA VAL A 95 3.67 -2.42 1.71
C VAL A 95 4.02 -1.83 0.35
N LYS A 96 3.97 -2.62 -0.73
CA LYS A 96 4.21 -2.11 -2.10
C LYS A 96 3.19 -1.06 -2.52
N ALA A 97 1.93 -1.25 -2.15
CA ALA A 97 0.87 -0.29 -2.45
C ALA A 97 1.07 1.04 -1.72
N LEU A 98 1.49 1.00 -0.46
CA LEU A 98 1.80 2.19 0.34
C LEU A 98 3.10 2.88 -0.12
N ASP A 99 4.06 2.15 -0.69
CA ASP A 99 5.29 2.73 -1.24
C ASP A 99 5.06 3.60 -2.49
N LEU A 100 3.85 3.56 -3.08
CA LEU A 100 3.45 4.51 -4.14
C LEU A 100 3.25 5.93 -3.61
N PHE A 101 2.99 6.08 -2.31
CA PHE A 101 2.71 7.36 -1.69
C PHE A 101 4.01 8.06 -1.26
N THR A 102 3.99 9.38 -1.38
CA THR A 102 5.03 10.26 -0.88
C THR A 102 5.02 10.28 0.65
N ASP A 103 6.14 10.68 1.26
CA ASP A 103 6.25 10.79 2.71
C ASP A 103 5.20 11.75 3.28
N GLN A 104 4.94 12.86 2.59
CA GLN A 104 3.92 13.83 2.98
C GLN A 104 2.51 13.25 2.93
N GLU A 105 2.16 12.48 1.89
CA GLU A 105 0.85 11.81 1.80
C GLU A 105 0.69 10.78 2.92
N LEU A 106 1.73 9.97 3.20
CA LEU A 106 1.71 8.98 4.27
C LEU A 106 1.61 9.64 5.65
N GLU A 107 2.30 10.76 5.87
CA GLU A 107 2.24 11.53 7.11
C GLU A 107 0.84 12.10 7.35
N GLN A 108 0.19 12.61 6.30
CA GLN A 108 -1.19 13.11 6.40
C GLN A 108 -2.20 11.99 6.75
N MET A 109 -1.97 10.77 6.29
CA MET A 109 -2.86 9.64 6.56
C MET A 109 -2.62 8.99 7.92
N PHE A 110 -1.35 8.77 8.30
CA PHE A 110 -0.98 7.90 9.42
C PHE A 110 -0.11 8.58 10.49
N GLY A 111 0.34 9.82 10.25
CA GLY A 111 1.25 10.55 11.13
C GLY A 111 2.74 10.24 10.91
N SER A 112 3.60 11.11 11.44
CA SER A 112 5.06 11.08 11.24
C SER A 112 5.74 9.83 11.82
N ALA A 113 5.23 9.32 12.95
CA ALA A 113 5.75 8.11 13.57
C ALA A 113 5.58 6.89 12.67
N PHE A 114 4.44 6.78 11.98
CA PHE A 114 4.20 5.72 11.00
C PHE A 114 5.19 5.81 9.84
N VAL A 115 5.39 6.99 9.25
CA VAL A 115 6.32 7.19 8.11
C VAL A 115 7.72 6.72 8.48
N THR A 116 8.19 7.09 9.68
CA THR A 116 9.50 6.66 10.18
C THR A 116 9.59 5.13 10.26
N GLY A 117 8.60 4.48 10.86
CA GLY A 117 8.54 3.01 10.97
C GLY A 117 8.46 2.32 9.61
N PHE A 118 7.64 2.84 8.70
CA PHE A 118 7.41 2.29 7.37
C PHE A 118 8.67 2.40 6.50
N ARG A 119 9.37 3.53 6.55
CA ARG A 119 10.60 3.74 5.78
C ARG A 119 11.73 2.85 6.28
N ASN A 120 11.85 2.68 7.60
CA ASN A 120 12.76 1.69 8.19
C ASN A 120 12.43 0.25 7.75
N LEU A 121 11.14 -0.09 7.60
CA LEU A 121 10.70 -1.40 7.11
C LEU A 121 11.09 -1.64 5.65
N VAL A 122 10.90 -0.65 4.78
CA VAL A 122 11.18 -0.74 3.33
C VAL A 122 12.68 -0.60 3.03
N GLY A 123 13.50 -0.26 4.02
CA GLY A 123 14.95 -0.05 3.84
C GLY A 123 15.31 1.26 3.12
N LYS A 124 14.34 2.18 2.98
CA LYS A 124 14.57 3.54 2.48
C LYS A 124 14.74 4.45 3.69
N LYS A 125 15.87 5.14 3.87
CA LYS A 125 16.00 6.13 4.95
C LYS A 125 14.94 7.23 4.74
N ALA A 126 14.11 7.51 5.75
CA ALA A 126 13.22 8.66 5.74
C ALA A 126 14.09 9.92 5.51
N ARG A 127 13.82 10.67 4.43
CA ARG A 127 14.56 11.91 4.16
C ARG A 127 14.06 12.95 5.17
N LYS A 128 14.98 13.36 6.05
CA LYS A 128 14.79 14.50 6.97
C LYS A 128 14.69 15.80 6.20
#